data_AF-A0A1G4JU22-F1
#
_entry.id   AF-A0A1G4JU22-F1
#
_cell.length_a   1.000
_cell.length_b   1.000
_cell.length_c   1.000
_cell.angle_alpha   90.00
_cell.angle_beta   90.00
_cell.angle_gamma   90.00
#
_symmetry.space_group_name_H-M   'P 1'
#
loop_
_entity.id
_entity.type
_entity.pdbx_description
1 polymer ?
#
loop_
_entity_poly.entity_id
_entity_poly.type
_entity_poly.pdbx_seq_one_letter_code
_entity_poly.pdbx_strand_id
1 'polypeptide(L)'
;MKRRLEDEDHTKSSEVNNNGIICNEPPCDHEYVSLDLFHAHVNQYHDNVCDACGMNLVTQRILDLHLEECHNPFLATIGTYNCWERQCDAHFESHTLRIEHLKKVHLYPDNYDFNIVYMGYKP
;
A
#
# COMPACT_ATOMS: atom_id res chain seq x y z
N MET A 1 56.82 15.81 -44.02
CA MET A 1 55.52 15.51 -44.68
C MET A 1 55.25 14.04 -44.41
N LYS A 2 54.21 13.55 -43.72
CA LYS A 2 52.92 14.07 -43.25
C LYS A 2 52.62 13.44 -41.88
N ARG A 3 52.03 14.25 -40.98
CA ARG A 3 51.34 13.85 -39.74
C ARG A 3 49.96 13.27 -40.08
N ARG A 4 49.48 12.31 -39.28
CA ARG A 4 48.06 11.98 -39.00
C ARG A 4 48.07 10.94 -37.86
N LEU A 5 48.22 11.36 -36.60
CA LEU A 5 47.17 11.64 -35.61
C LEU A 5 46.16 10.49 -35.48
N GLU A 6 46.12 9.97 -34.25
CA GLU A 6 45.28 8.92 -33.70
C GLU A 6 43.81 9.34 -33.73
N ASP A 7 42.93 8.45 -34.18
CA ASP A 7 41.50 8.56 -33.93
C ASP A 7 41.13 7.40 -32.98
N GLU A 8 41.15 7.72 -31.69
CA GLU A 8 40.54 6.92 -30.63
C GLU A 8 39.03 6.87 -30.90
N ASP A 9 38.52 5.72 -31.33
CA ASP A 9 37.09 5.44 -31.35
C ASP A 9 36.60 5.28 -29.90
N HIS A 10 36.38 6.43 -29.27
CA HIS A 10 35.76 6.56 -27.98
C HIS A 10 34.27 6.24 -28.16
N THR A 11 33.94 4.95 -28.11
CA THR A 11 32.58 4.46 -27.92
C THR A 11 32.08 4.99 -26.58
N LYS A 12 31.55 6.22 -26.58
CA LYS A 12 30.63 6.71 -25.56
C LYS A 12 29.33 5.93 -25.74
N SER A 13 29.31 4.69 -25.26
CA SER A 13 28.09 4.13 -24.70
C SER A 13 27.70 5.05 -23.55
N SER A 14 26.81 6.00 -23.84
CA SER A 14 26.01 6.62 -22.80
C SER A 14 25.23 5.50 -22.13
N GLU A 15 25.82 4.95 -21.05
CA GLU A 15 25.11 4.13 -20.09
C GLU A 15 23.97 4.98 -19.57
N VAL A 16 22.78 4.78 -20.14
CA VAL A 16 21.55 5.22 -19.51
C VAL A 16 21.49 4.39 -18.24
N ASN A 17 21.91 4.98 -17.12
CA ASN A 17 21.70 4.42 -15.79
C ASN A 17 20.19 4.33 -15.56
N ASN A 18 19.59 3.28 -16.12
CA ASN A 18 18.18 2.96 -15.96
C ASN A 18 18.03 2.23 -14.62
N ASN A 19 18.37 2.94 -13.54
CA ASN A 19 18.48 2.40 -12.20
C ASN A 19 17.09 2.34 -11.53
N GLY A 20 16.15 1.71 -12.21
CA GLY A 20 14.75 1.61 -11.80
C GLY A 20 14.04 0.41 -12.40
N ILE A 21 12.93 0.05 -11.78
CA ILE A 21 12.10 -1.11 -12.06
C ILE A 21 10.71 -0.59 -12.48
N ILE A 22 10.10 -1.22 -13.48
CA ILE A 22 8.69 -1.03 -13.79
C ILE A 22 7.89 -2.00 -12.93
N CYS A 23 7.05 -1.47 -12.03
CA CYS A 23 6.12 -2.25 -11.23
C CYS A 23 4.80 -2.46 -12.01
N ASN A 24 4.39 -3.72 -12.11
CA ASN A 24 3.13 -4.14 -12.74
C ASN A 24 2.25 -4.95 -11.78
N GLU A 25 2.58 -4.98 -10.49
CA GLU A 25 1.77 -5.64 -9.47
C GLU A 25 0.61 -4.70 -9.11
N PRO A 26 -0.65 -5.18 -9.05
CA PRO A 26 -1.76 -4.36 -8.57
C PRO A 26 -1.45 -3.74 -7.20
N PRO A 27 -1.76 -2.44 -6.97
CA PRO A 27 -2.57 -1.54 -7.80
C PRO A 27 -1.80 -0.79 -8.91
N CYS A 28 -0.52 -1.07 -9.12
CA CYS A 28 0.30 -0.38 -10.11
C CYS A 28 0.01 -0.88 -11.53
N ASP A 29 0.07 0.05 -12.48
CA ASP A 29 -0.03 -0.25 -13.92
C ASP A 29 1.16 0.40 -14.63
N HIS A 30 2.23 -0.37 -14.82
CA HIS A 30 3.46 0.09 -15.47
C HIS A 30 4.12 1.32 -14.81
N GLU A 31 4.12 1.35 -13.48
CA GLU A 31 4.73 2.44 -12.71
C GLU A 31 6.25 2.32 -12.66
N TYR A 32 6.97 3.36 -13.06
CA TYR A 32 8.44 3.39 -12.95
C TYR A 32 8.87 3.81 -11.55
N VAL A 33 9.63 2.96 -10.88
CA VAL A 33 10.14 3.20 -9.52
C VAL A 33 11.67 3.11 -9.53
N SER A 34 12.35 4.10 -8.96
CA SER A 34 13.81 4.01 -8.82
C SER A 34 14.19 2.85 -7.90
N LEU A 35 15.34 2.22 -8.17
CA LEU A 35 15.80 1.05 -7.42
C LEU A 35 15.91 1.35 -5.92
N ASP A 36 16.39 2.55 -5.56
CA ASP A 36 16.56 2.99 -4.17
C ASP A 36 15.22 3.17 -3.42
N LEU A 37 14.13 3.41 -4.15
CA LEU A 37 12.78 3.57 -3.59
C LEU A 37 11.92 2.31 -3.70
N PHE A 38 12.37 1.30 -4.44
CA PHE A 38 11.56 0.13 -4.77
C PHE A 38 11.07 -0.63 -3.52
N HIS A 39 11.93 -0.80 -2.51
CA HIS A 39 11.51 -1.44 -1.25
C HIS A 39 10.44 -0.63 -0.51
N ALA A 40 10.59 0.70 -0.44
CA ALA A 40 9.58 1.55 0.18
C ALA A 40 8.25 1.52 -0.59
N HIS A 41 8.32 1.46 -1.93
CA HIS A 41 7.17 1.29 -2.79
C HIS A 41 6.44 -0.04 -2.52
N VAL A 42 7.16 -1.17 -2.50
CA VAL A 42 6.54 -2.47 -2.18
C VAL A 42 5.86 -2.44 -0.83
N ASN A 43 6.52 -1.90 0.20
CA ASN A 43 5.94 -1.81 1.53
C ASN A 43 4.69 -0.92 1.60
N GLN A 44 4.61 0.12 0.77
CA GLN A 44 3.47 1.03 0.75
C GLN A 44 2.30 0.50 -0.09
N TYR A 45 2.59 -0.19 -1.19
CA TYR A 45 1.59 -0.50 -2.22
C TYR A 45 1.23 -1.98 -2.35
N HIS A 46 2.07 -2.88 -1.87
CA HIS A 46 1.95 -4.32 -2.14
C HIS A 46 2.03 -5.21 -0.89
N ASP A 47 2.55 -4.72 0.25
CA ASP A 47 2.72 -5.55 1.45
C ASP A 47 1.40 -6.03 2.09
N ASN A 48 0.34 -5.21 2.07
CA ASN A 48 -0.92 -5.55 2.72
C ASN A 48 -2.07 -5.66 1.71
N VAL A 49 -1.88 -6.52 0.72
CA VAL A 49 -2.89 -6.79 -0.32
C VAL A 49 -3.77 -7.98 0.10
N CYS A 50 -5.08 -7.84 -0.08
CA CYS A 50 -6.05 -8.90 0.15
C CYS A 50 -6.02 -9.90 -1.01
N ASP A 51 -5.63 -11.14 -0.75
CA ASP A 51 -5.58 -12.19 -1.77
C ASP A 51 -6.94 -12.52 -2.40
N ALA A 52 -8.04 -12.26 -1.69
CA ALA A 52 -9.38 -12.58 -2.16
C ALA A 52 -9.94 -11.57 -3.18
N CYS A 53 -9.59 -10.28 -3.04
CA CYS A 53 -10.14 -9.22 -3.88
C CYS A 53 -9.11 -8.28 -4.51
N GLY A 54 -7.81 -8.48 -4.23
CA GLY A 54 -6.70 -7.67 -4.73
C GLY A 54 -6.62 -6.27 -4.13
N MET A 55 -7.41 -5.97 -3.10
CA MET A 55 -7.42 -4.65 -2.47
C MET A 55 -6.14 -4.41 -1.69
N ASN A 56 -5.48 -3.27 -1.90
CA ASN A 56 -4.34 -2.84 -1.09
C ASN A 56 -4.82 -2.08 0.16
N LEU A 57 -4.32 -2.45 1.33
CA LEU A 57 -4.61 -1.83 2.62
C LEU A 57 -3.35 -1.16 3.18
N VAL A 58 -3.54 -0.10 3.98
CA VAL A 58 -2.39 0.70 4.47
C VAL A 58 -1.55 0.02 5.54
N THR A 59 -2.11 -0.94 6.27
CA THR A 59 -1.41 -1.67 7.32
C THR A 59 -1.96 -3.09 7.43
N GLN A 60 -1.14 -4.00 7.97
CA GLN A 60 -1.56 -5.37 8.26
C GLN A 60 -2.84 -5.41 9.10
N ARG A 61 -3.00 -4.51 10.08
CA ARG A 61 -4.20 -4.48 10.93
C ARG A 61 -5.46 -4.14 10.14
N ILE A 62 -5.39 -3.21 9.19
CA ILE A 62 -6.52 -2.89 8.32
C ILE A 62 -6.83 -4.07 7.38
N LEU A 63 -5.81 -4.78 6.89
CA LEU A 63 -5.99 -6.02 6.12
C LEU A 63 -6.69 -7.11 6.95
N ASP A 64 -6.25 -7.35 8.18
CA ASP A 64 -6.86 -8.34 9.08
C ASP A 64 -8.35 -8.02 9.29
N LEU A 65 -8.67 -6.76 9.56
CA LEU A 65 -10.05 -6.28 9.71
C LEU A 65 -10.87 -6.43 8.42
N HIS A 66 -10.28 -6.16 7.26
CA HIS A 66 -10.93 -6.34 5.97
C HIS A 66 -11.27 -7.82 5.73
N LEU A 67 -10.35 -8.74 6.02
CA LEU A 67 -10.60 -10.17 5.89
C LEU A 67 -11.71 -10.64 6.83
N GLU A 68 -11.68 -10.19 8.09
CA GLU A 68 -12.71 -10.46 9.09
C GLU A 68 -14.09 -9.93 8.64
N GLU A 69 -14.17 -8.69 8.18
CA GLU A 69 -15.44 -8.00 7.93
C GLU A 69 -16.03 -8.24 6.53
N CYS A 70 -15.19 -8.49 5.52
CA CYS A 70 -15.61 -8.57 4.12
C CYS A 70 -15.51 -9.98 3.53
N HIS A 71 -14.64 -10.83 4.07
CA HIS A 71 -14.32 -12.13 3.48
C HIS A 71 -14.49 -13.32 4.42
N ASN A 72 -15.00 -13.13 5.64
CA ASN A 72 -15.24 -14.23 6.56
C ASN A 72 -16.62 -14.90 6.30
N PRO A 73 -16.66 -16.12 5.73
CA PRO A 73 -17.92 -16.80 5.40
C PRO A 73 -18.66 -17.33 6.63
N PHE A 74 -18.02 -17.34 7.82
CA PHE A 74 -18.59 -17.86 9.07
C PHE A 74 -19.22 -16.77 9.93
N LEU A 75 -19.07 -15.49 9.57
CA LEU A 75 -19.75 -14.38 10.22
C LEU A 75 -21.20 -14.29 9.70
N ALA A 76 -22.03 -15.25 10.11
CA ALA A 76 -23.40 -15.41 9.61
C ALA A 76 -24.35 -14.27 10.05
N THR A 77 -24.01 -13.50 11.08
CA THR A 77 -24.85 -12.42 11.62
C THR A 77 -24.02 -11.45 12.46
N ILE A 78 -23.91 -10.19 12.02
CA ILE A 78 -23.42 -9.02 12.81
C ILE A 78 -22.04 -9.24 13.43
N GLY A 79 -21.00 -9.05 12.62
CA GLY A 79 -19.63 -8.97 13.10
C GLY A 79 -19.44 -7.76 14.00
N THR A 80 -18.92 -8.00 15.20
CA THR A 80 -18.41 -6.95 16.06
C THR A 80 -17.28 -6.21 15.34
N TYR A 81 -17.44 -4.91 15.12
CA TYR A 81 -16.42 -4.08 14.51
C TYR A 81 -15.30 -3.88 15.54
N ASN A 82 -14.15 -4.49 15.31
CA ASN A 82 -13.01 -4.36 16.21
C ASN A 82 -12.32 -2.99 16.02
N CYS A 83 -11.74 -2.46 17.10
CA CYS A 83 -10.91 -1.25 17.04
C CYS A 83 -9.71 -1.46 16.12
N TRP A 84 -9.25 -0.37 15.49
CA TRP A 84 -8.09 -0.39 14.60
C TRP A 84 -6.76 -0.46 15.32
N GLU A 85 -6.69 -0.03 16.58
CA GLU A 85 -5.46 -0.12 17.35
C GLU A 85 -5.26 -1.53 17.90
N ARG A 86 -4.12 -2.16 17.60
CA ARG A 86 -3.83 -3.55 18.02
C ARG A 86 -3.82 -3.77 19.53
N GLN A 87 -3.58 -2.71 20.30
CA GLN A 87 -3.56 -2.74 21.77
C GLN A 87 -4.90 -2.30 22.38
N CYS A 88 -5.96 -2.19 21.57
CA CYS A 88 -7.29 -1.80 22.02
C CYS A 88 -8.28 -2.93 21.78
N ASP A 89 -8.80 -3.49 22.87
CA ASP A 89 -9.76 -4.60 22.84
C ASP A 89 -11.22 -4.13 22.65
N ALA A 90 -11.43 -2.86 22.29
CA ALA A 90 -12.78 -2.32 22.11
C ALA A 90 -13.44 -2.86 20.82
N HIS A 91 -14.72 -3.20 20.93
CA HIS A 91 -15.54 -3.71 19.84
C HIS A 91 -16.90 -2.99 19.77
N PHE A 92 -17.48 -2.90 18.57
CA PHE A 92 -18.66 -2.08 18.33
C PHE A 92 -19.73 -2.82 17.52
N GLU A 93 -20.99 -2.46 17.72
CA GLU A 93 -22.12 -3.02 16.98
C GLU A 93 -22.29 -2.41 15.58
N SER A 94 -21.66 -1.26 15.33
CA SER A 94 -21.69 -0.60 14.03
C SER A 94 -20.36 0.08 13.70
N HIS A 95 -20.10 0.25 12.40
CA HIS A 95 -18.96 1.00 11.92
C HIS A 95 -18.96 2.45 12.42
N THR A 96 -20.13 3.10 12.49
CA THR A 96 -20.27 4.46 13.02
C THR A 96 -19.80 4.57 14.47
N LEU A 97 -20.17 3.62 15.34
CA LEU A 97 -19.72 3.60 16.73
C LEU A 97 -18.20 3.39 16.83
N ARG A 98 -17.62 2.54 15.96
CA ARG A 98 -16.17 2.40 15.85
C ARG A 98 -15.49 3.73 15.49
N ILE A 99 -16.02 4.47 14.52
CA ILE A 99 -15.47 5.77 14.12
C ILE A 99 -15.50 6.75 15.30
N GLU A 100 -16.61 6.80 16.03
CA GLU A 100 -16.71 7.66 17.21
C GLU A 100 -15.63 7.33 18.25
N HIS A 101 -15.38 6.03 18.51
CA HIS A 101 -14.31 5.60 19.39
C HIS A 101 -12.93 6.01 18.89
N LEU A 102 -12.63 5.78 17.61
CA LEU A 102 -11.35 6.16 17.00
C LEU A 102 -11.09 7.66 17.13
N LYS A 103 -12.12 8.49 16.97
CA LYS A 103 -12.02 9.95 17.16
C LYS A 103 -11.86 10.35 18.64
N LYS A 104 -12.67 9.79 19.53
CA LYS A 104 -12.71 10.22 20.94
C LYS A 104 -11.56 9.67 21.78
N VAL A 105 -11.15 8.42 21.52
CA VAL A 105 -10.15 7.70 22.33
C VAL A 105 -8.78 7.72 21.66
N HIS A 106 -8.72 7.48 20.35
CA HIS A 106 -7.47 7.42 19.60
C HIS A 106 -7.15 8.71 18.84
N LEU A 107 -8.01 9.74 18.96
CA LEU A 107 -7.79 11.08 18.42
C LEU A 107 -7.55 11.11 16.90
N TYR A 108 -8.17 10.18 16.16
CA TYR A 108 -8.13 10.21 14.71
C TYR A 108 -8.76 11.52 14.20
N PRO A 109 -8.17 12.18 13.20
CA PRO A 109 -8.67 13.44 12.71
C PRO A 109 -9.98 13.26 11.93
N ASP A 110 -10.79 14.32 11.87
CA ASP A 110 -12.11 14.26 11.22
C ASP A 110 -12.06 13.98 9.71
N ASN A 111 -10.95 14.34 9.07
CA ASN A 111 -10.69 14.13 7.65
C ASN A 111 -10.02 12.79 7.35
N TYR A 112 -9.87 11.89 8.33
CA TYR A 112 -9.35 10.55 8.09
C TYR A 112 -10.33 9.74 7.23
N ASP A 113 -9.81 8.88 6.33
CA ASP A 113 -10.65 7.97 5.56
C ASP A 113 -11.07 6.76 6.42
N PHE A 114 -12.22 6.88 7.07
CA PHE A 114 -12.73 5.81 7.91
C PHE A 114 -13.23 4.58 7.14
N ASN A 115 -13.39 4.67 5.82
CA ASN A 115 -13.85 3.57 4.97
C ASN A 115 -12.69 2.75 4.38
N ILE A 116 -11.45 3.00 4.81
CA ILE A 116 -10.26 2.35 4.26
C ILE A 116 -10.28 0.82 4.37
N VAL A 117 -10.99 0.27 5.37
CA VAL A 117 -11.23 -1.18 5.52
C VAL A 117 -12.04 -1.75 4.34
N TYR A 118 -12.90 -0.94 3.70
CA TYR A 118 -13.82 -1.39 2.64
C TYR A 118 -13.44 -0.90 1.25
N MET A 119 -12.72 0.22 1.17
CA MET A 119 -12.42 0.91 -0.09
C MET A 119 -10.96 0.77 -0.52
N GLY A 120 -10.10 0.28 0.37
CA GLY A 120 -8.67 0.19 0.15
C GLY A 120 -7.97 1.54 0.16
N TYR A 121 -6.65 1.49 0.08
CA TYR A 121 -5.83 2.67 -0.10
C TYR A 121 -5.99 3.20 -1.53
N LYS A 122 -6.24 4.50 -1.64
CA LYS A 122 -6.26 5.24 -2.92
C LYS A 122 -5.13 6.27 -2.87
N PRO A 123 -4.10 6.15 -3.72
CA PRO A 123 -3.02 7.13 -3.82
C PRO A 123 -3.51 8.49 -4.32
#